data_AF-A0AB38PD39-F1
#
_entry.id   AF-A0AB38PD39-F1
#
_cell.length_a   1.000
_cell.length_b   1.000
_cell.length_c   1.000
_cell.angle_alpha   90.00
_cell.angle_beta   90.00
_cell.angle_gamma   90.00
#
_symmetry.space_group_name_H-M   'P 1'
#
loop_
_entity.id
_entity.type
_entity.pdbx_description
1 polymer ?
#
loop_
_entity_poly.entity_id
_entity_poly.type
_entity_poly.pdbx_seq_one_letter_code
_entity_poly.pdbx_strand_id
1 'polypeptide(L)'
;MITEILKAYDDVAVTAMKVSQLRGEANRISELTGYLDEKAKAYREEGDILGAEAIELIILDDLGSGFDSVYGQFQEEIKTWEQKYKRFENVCTYYGVPVPTLKDNNVIQFRKGVKQ
;
A
#
# COMPACT_ATOMS: atom_id res chain seq x y z
N MET A 1 9.36 27.53 7.87
CA MET A 1 10.18 26.37 8.32
C MET A 1 9.32 25.28 8.96
N ILE A 2 9.06 25.29 10.28
CA ILE A 2 8.39 24.14 10.96
C ILE A 2 7.01 23.84 10.36
N THR A 3 6.18 24.86 10.12
CA THR A 3 4.84 24.68 9.55
C THR A 3 4.85 24.02 8.16
N GLU A 4 5.85 24.31 7.33
CA GLU A 4 5.94 23.74 5.98
C GLU A 4 6.43 22.30 6.00
N ILE A 5 7.38 22.00 6.89
CA ILE A 5 7.85 20.62 7.13
C ILE A 5 6.70 19.77 7.67
N LEU A 6 5.96 20.26 8.66
CA LEU A 6 4.81 19.56 9.22
C LEU A 6 3.71 19.34 8.18
N LYS A 7 3.40 20.35 7.36
CA LYS A 7 2.43 20.20 6.28
C LYS A 7 2.87 19.17 5.24
N ALA A 8 4.15 19.15 4.87
CA ALA A 8 4.66 18.17 3.92
C ALA A 8 4.70 16.75 4.53
N TYR A 9 4.96 16.63 5.83
CA TYR A 9 4.85 15.38 6.56
C TYR A 9 3.41 14.87 6.62
N ASP A 10 2.45 15.73 6.96
CA ASP A 10 1.03 15.38 7.03
C ASP A 10 0.52 14.86 5.67
N ASP A 11 0.90 15.52 4.56
CA ASP A 11 0.59 15.07 3.20
C ASP A 11 1.10 13.63 2.93
N VAL A 12 2.30 13.29 3.42
CA VAL A 12 2.89 11.94 3.29
C VAL A 12 2.19 10.95 4.21
N ALA A 13 1.87 11.34 5.44
CA ALA A 13 1.22 10.48 6.42
C ALA A 13 -0.19 10.06 5.95
N VAL A 14 -0.98 11.00 5.43
CA VAL A 14 -2.33 10.73 4.92
C VAL A 14 -2.30 9.73 3.76
N THR A 15 -1.40 9.94 2.81
CA THR A 15 -1.26 9.04 1.65
C THR A 15 -0.72 7.67 2.06
N ALA A 16 0.24 7.61 2.99
CA ALA A 16 0.74 6.36 3.55
C ALA A 16 -0.36 5.54 4.27
N MET A 17 -1.24 6.22 5.02
CA MET A 17 -2.39 5.58 5.66
C MET A 17 -3.32 4.97 4.62
N LYS A 18 -3.59 5.68 3.51
CA LYS A 18 -4.44 5.16 2.44
C LYS A 18 -3.81 3.96 1.72
N VAL A 19 -2.52 4.01 1.41
CA VAL A 19 -1.75 2.87 0.88
C VAL A 19 -1.85 1.66 1.82
N SER A 20 -1.67 1.87 3.13
CA SER A 20 -1.75 0.80 4.13
C SER A 20 -3.16 0.20 4.21
N GLN A 21 -4.20 1.03 4.14
CA GLN A 21 -5.59 0.58 4.12
C GLN A 21 -5.86 -0.31 2.89
N LEU A 22 -5.50 0.16 1.69
CA LEU A 22 -5.72 -0.56 0.44
C LEU A 22 -4.97 -1.90 0.43
N ARG A 23 -3.75 -1.95 0.97
CA ARG A 23 -3.00 -3.20 1.16
C ARG A 23 -3.74 -4.17 2.09
N GLY A 24 -4.30 -3.66 3.18
CA GLY A 24 -5.09 -4.46 4.12
C GLY A 24 -6.35 -5.04 3.46
N GLU A 25 -7.05 -4.23 2.65
CA GLU A 25 -8.23 -4.66 1.89
C GLU A 25 -7.88 -5.75 0.86
N ALA A 26 -6.79 -5.57 0.11
CA ALA A 26 -6.32 -6.58 -0.85
C ALA A 26 -5.96 -7.91 -0.16
N ASN A 27 -5.26 -7.84 0.98
CA ASN A 27 -4.94 -9.04 1.78
C ASN A 27 -6.20 -9.75 2.27
N ARG A 28 -7.17 -9.00 2.80
CA ARG A 28 -8.45 -9.55 3.26
C ARG A 28 -9.20 -10.27 2.13
N ILE A 29 -9.23 -9.68 0.93
CA ILE A 29 -9.86 -10.32 -0.24
C ILE A 29 -9.11 -11.61 -0.59
N SER A 30 -7.77 -11.56 -0.64
CA SER A 30 -6.96 -12.75 -0.92
C SER A 30 -7.17 -13.89 0.09
N GLU A 31 -7.28 -13.57 1.38
CA GLU A 31 -7.57 -14.55 2.43
C GLU A 31 -8.95 -15.17 2.26
N LEU A 32 -9.97 -14.35 1.97
CA LEU A 32 -11.33 -14.82 1.73
C LEU A 32 -11.41 -15.71 0.49
N THR A 33 -10.74 -15.31 -0.60
CA THR A 33 -10.64 -16.11 -1.82
C THR A 33 -10.01 -17.47 -1.54
N GLY A 34 -8.90 -17.52 -0.79
CA GLY A 34 -8.28 -18.79 -0.41
C GLY A 34 -9.19 -19.69 0.43
N TYR A 35 -9.93 -19.11 1.38
CA TYR A 35 -10.91 -19.85 2.17
C TYR A 35 -12.04 -20.44 1.31
N LEU A 36 -12.59 -19.64 0.40
CA LEU A 36 -13.68 -20.07 -0.48
C LEU A 36 -13.22 -21.13 -1.49
N ASP A 37 -11.99 -21.04 -1.99
CA ASP A 37 -11.41 -22.05 -2.88
C ASP A 37 -11.34 -23.43 -2.19
N GLU A 38 -10.88 -23.47 -0.94
CA GLU A 38 -10.89 -24.70 -0.14
C GLU A 38 -12.30 -25.23 0.14
N LYS A 39 -13.28 -24.33 0.31
CA LYS A 39 -14.69 -24.73 0.43
C LYS A 39 -15.23 -25.32 -0.87
N ALA A 40 -14.96 -24.72 -2.02
CA ALA A 40 -15.39 -25.25 -3.31
C ALA A 40 -14.81 -26.66 -3.55
N LYS A 41 -13.52 -26.88 -3.22
CA LYS A 41 -12.90 -28.22 -3.28
C LYS A 41 -13.64 -29.24 -2.42
N ALA A 42 -13.94 -28.92 -1.17
CA ALA A 42 -14.67 -29.82 -0.28
C ALA A 42 -16.07 -30.19 -0.83
N TYR A 43 -16.79 -29.21 -1.38
CA TYR A 43 -18.10 -29.46 -2.01
C TYR A 43 -17.99 -30.39 -3.23
N ARG A 44 -16.94 -30.23 -4.05
CA ARG A 44 -16.67 -31.16 -5.16
C ARG A 44 -16.38 -32.58 -4.66
N GLU A 45 -15.61 -32.72 -3.59
CA GLU A 45 -15.31 -34.03 -2.97
C GLU A 45 -16.56 -34.72 -2.41
N GLU A 46 -17.52 -33.94 -1.88
CA GLU A 46 -18.82 -34.43 -1.40
C GLU A 46 -19.83 -34.70 -2.53
N GLY A 47 -19.48 -34.37 -3.78
CA GLY A 47 -20.33 -34.54 -4.96
C GLY A 47 -21.33 -33.41 -5.22
N ASP A 48 -21.29 -32.33 -4.44
CA ASP A 48 -22.08 -31.11 -4.67
C ASP A 48 -21.38 -30.18 -5.68
N ILE A 49 -21.48 -30.55 -6.95
CA ILE A 49 -20.84 -29.81 -8.04
C ILE A 49 -21.43 -28.41 -8.20
N LEU A 50 -22.75 -28.26 -8.06
CA LEU A 50 -23.42 -26.97 -8.22
C LEU A 50 -23.06 -26.00 -7.09
N GLY A 51 -22.96 -26.50 -5.85
CA GLY A 51 -22.50 -25.70 -4.72
C GLY A 51 -21.05 -25.21 -4.90
N ALA A 52 -20.17 -26.07 -5.40
CA ALA A 52 -18.79 -25.68 -5.72
C ALA A 52 -18.71 -24.61 -6.83
N GLU A 53 -19.44 -24.82 -7.95
CA GLU A 53 -19.46 -23.88 -9.07
C GLU A 53 -20.02 -22.51 -8.66
N ALA A 54 -21.03 -22.47 -7.79
CA ALA A 54 -21.57 -21.23 -7.26
C ALA A 54 -20.52 -20.44 -6.44
N ILE A 55 -19.70 -21.13 -5.64
CA ILE A 55 -18.60 -20.50 -4.88
C ILE A 55 -17.52 -19.99 -5.83
N GLU A 56 -17.14 -20.77 -6.83
CA GLU A 56 -16.13 -20.38 -7.82
C GLU A 56 -16.56 -19.14 -8.62
N LEU A 57 -17.85 -19.02 -8.96
CA LEU A 57 -18.39 -17.82 -9.60
C LEU A 57 -18.29 -16.59 -8.69
N ILE A 58 -18.60 -16.72 -7.38
CA ILE A 58 -18.42 -15.62 -6.42
C ILE A 58 -16.94 -15.19 -6.35
N ILE A 59 -16.02 -16.16 -6.35
CA ILE A 59 -14.58 -15.86 -6.35
C ILE A 59 -14.18 -15.06 -7.59
N LEU A 60 -14.62 -15.49 -8.78
CA LEU A 60 -14.23 -14.87 -10.03
C LEU A 60 -14.90 -13.50 -10.24
N ASP A 61 -16.22 -13.45 -10.10
CA ASP A 61 -17.02 -12.30 -10.48
C ASP A 61 -17.00 -11.22 -9.40
N ASP A 62 -17.16 -11.59 -8.13
CA ASP A 62 -17.28 -10.61 -7.04
C ASP A 62 -15.91 -10.28 -6.41
N LEU A 63 -15.16 -11.31 -6.02
CA LEU A 63 -13.89 -11.10 -5.32
C LEU A 63 -12.75 -10.73 -6.26
N GLY A 64 -12.69 -11.33 -7.45
CA GLY A 64 -11.71 -11.01 -8.48
C GLY A 64 -11.82 -9.55 -8.93
N SER A 65 -13.02 -9.10 -9.29
CA SER A 65 -13.26 -7.71 -9.68
C SER A 65 -13.00 -6.72 -8.53
N GLY A 66 -13.36 -7.09 -7.30
CA GLY A 66 -13.06 -6.33 -6.09
C GLY A 66 -11.55 -6.19 -5.86
N PHE A 67 -10.78 -7.27 -6.04
CA PHE A 67 -9.33 -7.26 -5.92
C PHE A 67 -8.69 -6.35 -6.96
N ASP A 68 -9.07 -6.47 -8.24
CA ASP A 68 -8.54 -5.66 -9.32
C ASP A 68 -8.79 -4.17 -9.09
N SER A 69 -9.97 -3.81 -8.59
CA SER A 69 -10.30 -2.44 -8.22
C SER A 69 -9.40 -1.90 -7.09
N VAL A 70 -9.27 -2.66 -6.00
CA VAL A 70 -8.43 -2.26 -4.85
C VAL A 70 -6.95 -2.17 -5.27
N TYR A 71 -6.48 -3.10 -6.09
CA TYR A 71 -5.12 -3.09 -6.60
C TYR A 71 -4.85 -1.90 -7.52
N GLY A 72 -5.80 -1.54 -8.39
CA GLY A 72 -5.73 -0.34 -9.21
C GLY A 72 -5.60 0.93 -8.36
N GLN A 73 -6.46 1.07 -7.35
CA GLN A 73 -6.39 2.19 -6.40
C GLN A 73 -5.07 2.22 -5.64
N PHE A 74 -4.54 1.06 -5.24
CA PHE A 74 -3.25 0.96 -4.56
C PHE A 74 -2.11 1.47 -5.45
N GLN A 75 -2.08 1.08 -6.73
CA GLN A 75 -1.07 1.50 -7.69
C GLN A 75 -1.11 2.99 -7.97
N GLU A 76 -2.27 3.61 -7.93
CA GLU A 76 -2.42 5.06 -8.04
C GLU A 76 -1.96 5.77 -6.77
N GLU A 77 -2.41 5.29 -5.61
CA GLU A 77 -2.09 5.92 -4.32
C GLU A 77 -0.59 5.83 -4.00
N ILE A 78 0.08 4.72 -4.32
CA ILE A 78 1.53 4.58 -4.08
C ILE A 78 2.33 5.59 -4.91
N LYS A 79 1.92 5.86 -6.15
CA LYS A 79 2.54 6.91 -6.99
C LYS A 79 2.32 8.30 -6.40
N THR A 80 1.11 8.57 -5.89
CA THR A 80 0.81 9.81 -5.18
C THR A 80 1.67 9.96 -3.94
N TRP A 81 1.78 8.91 -3.12
CA TRP A 81 2.62 8.87 -1.93
C TRP A 81 4.09 9.15 -2.27
N GLU A 82 4.65 8.52 -3.30
CA GLU A 82 6.04 8.77 -3.74
C GLU A 82 6.28 10.23 -4.13
N GLN A 83 5.32 10.85 -4.82
CA GLN A 83 5.41 12.27 -5.18
C GLN A 83 5.37 13.18 -3.94
N LYS A 84 4.49 12.89 -2.99
CA LYS A 84 4.41 13.61 -1.72
C LYS A 84 5.68 13.43 -0.89
N TYR A 85 6.23 12.23 -0.87
CA TYR A 85 7.48 11.93 -0.16
C TYR A 85 8.65 12.69 -0.75
N LYS A 86 8.80 12.72 -2.08
CA LYS A 86 9.83 13.55 -2.75
C LYS A 86 9.70 15.03 -2.40
N ARG A 87 8.47 15.55 -2.31
CA ARG A 87 8.24 16.94 -1.87
C ARG A 87 8.70 17.14 -0.42
N PHE A 88 8.35 16.20 0.48
CA PHE A 88 8.80 16.23 1.87
C PHE A 88 10.33 16.19 1.97
N GLU A 89 11.00 15.30 1.23
CA GLU A 89 12.48 15.26 1.14
C GLU A 89 13.07 16.62 0.73
N ASN A 90 12.50 17.25 -0.31
CA ASN A 90 12.98 18.54 -0.80
C ASN A 90 12.79 19.66 0.24
N VAL A 91 11.64 19.71 0.91
CA VAL A 91 11.36 20.71 1.97
C VAL A 91 12.32 20.51 3.15
N CYS A 92 12.51 19.28 3.61
CA CYS A 92 13.43 18.97 4.68
C CYS A 92 14.88 19.32 4.30
N THR A 93 15.31 18.97 3.09
CA THR A 93 16.65 19.30 2.57
C THR A 93 16.88 20.81 2.51
N TYR A 94 15.90 21.58 2.02
CA TYR A 94 15.97 23.04 1.97
C TYR A 94 16.20 23.66 3.36
N TYR A 95 15.58 23.10 4.38
CA TYR A 95 15.75 23.53 5.78
C TYR A 95 16.87 22.81 6.53
N GLY A 96 17.67 22.00 5.84
CA GLY A 96 18.79 21.24 6.40
C GLY A 96 18.38 20.09 7.32
N VAL A 97 17.10 19.70 7.38
CA VAL A 97 16.63 18.58 8.19
C VAL A 97 16.96 17.26 7.48
N PRO A 98 17.75 16.37 8.10
CA PRO A 98 18.06 15.08 7.50
C PRO A 98 16.81 14.20 7.51
N VAL A 99 16.51 13.58 6.36
CA VAL A 99 15.46 12.58 6.23
C VAL A 99 15.98 11.38 5.45
N PRO A 100 15.51 10.15 5.75
CA PRO A 100 15.80 8.99 4.92
C PRO A 100 15.36 9.25 3.49
N THR A 101 16.16 8.83 2.51
CA THR A 101 15.79 8.97 1.10
C THR A 101 15.11 7.72 0.58
N LEU A 102 14.18 7.84 -0.39
CA LEU A 102 13.59 6.67 -1.07
C LEU A 102 14.61 5.84 -1.86
N LYS A 103 15.72 6.47 -2.26
CA LYS A 103 16.87 5.75 -2.81
C LYS A 103 17.64 5.15 -1.65
N ASP A 104 17.98 3.86 -1.73
CA ASP A 104 18.94 3.19 -0.86
C ASP A 104 20.25 3.99 -0.83
N ASN A 105 20.34 4.94 0.09
CA ASN A 105 21.55 5.66 0.37
C ASN A 105 21.98 5.19 1.76
N ASN A 106 22.83 4.17 1.78
CA ASN A 106 23.66 3.80 2.93
C ASN A 106 24.66 4.90 3.34
N VAL A 107 24.36 6.17 3.06
CA VAL A 107 25.28 7.29 3.26
C VAL A 107 24.79 8.11 4.43
N ILE A 108 25.33 7.80 5.60
CA ILE A 108 25.27 8.68 6.77
C ILE A 108 26.00 9.98 6.39
N GLN A 109 25.25 11.04 6.09
CA GLN A 109 25.84 12.36 5.84
C GLN A 109 26.06 13.08 7.17
N PHE A 110 27.27 12.97 7.69
CA PHE A 110 27.75 13.85 8.74
C PHE A 110 27.92 15.27 8.19
N ARG A 111 27.24 16.25 8.81
CA ARG A 111 27.38 17.66 8.45
C ARG A 111 28.84 18.10 8.59
N LYS A 112 29.37 18.77 7.56
CA LYS A 112 30.69 19.44 7.60
C LYS A 112 30.75 20.37 8.82
N GLY A 113 31.82 20.22 9.60
CA GLY A 113 32.01 20.83 10.92
C GLY A 113 31.81 22.35 10.95
N VAL A 114 31.24 22.82 12.07
CA VAL A 114 31.35 24.22 12.47
C VAL A 114 32.78 24.40 12.96
N LYS A 115 33.57 25.20 12.24
CA LYS A 115 34.82 25.74 12.79
C LYS A 115 34.46 26.65 13.96
N GLN A 116 34.95 26.34 15.15
CA GLN A 116 35.26 27.34 16.18
C GLN A 116 36.77 27.56 16.16
#